data_AF-A0A4Q3BPT6-F1
#
_entry.id   AF-A0A4Q3BPT6-F1
#
_cell.length_a   1.000
_cell.length_b   1.000
_cell.length_c   1.000
_cell.angle_alpha   90.00
_cell.angle_beta   90.00
_cell.angle_gamma   90.00
#
_symmetry.space_group_name_H-M   'P 1'
#
loop_
_entity.id
_entity.type
_entity.pdbx_description
1 polymer ?
#
loop_
_entity_poly.entity_id
_entity_poly.type
_entity_poly.pdbx_seq_one_letter_code
_entity_poly.pdbx_strand_id
1 'polypeptide(L)'
;MKPNDLPLRLILDGPALVANWHWLAERAGAPAGAAVKADGYGLGAVEVARRLAEAGCRDFFVATWAEADDLGSLPYGAALSVLHGVREEDMAAALSSRARPVLNTAAMVARWKAAAPGRPCDVMVDTGMNRLGLSIEEACSGLLDELEIDLLMSHLACGDEPDNAMNERQRSRFADVVGRVSAQRTSLANSAGACLGADYGFDLIRPGLALYGGIPRPECAGHIAQVVSVEAQVLQVRDVPAGDTIGYGATFTAPRPMRAAI
;
A
#
# COMPACT_ATOMS: atom_id res chain seq x y z
N MET A 1 11.33 -26.78 13.50
CA MET A 1 12.44 -25.92 13.07
C MET A 1 12.14 -24.53 13.59
N LYS A 2 13.01 -23.92 14.40
CA LYS A 2 12.73 -22.52 14.78
C LYS A 2 12.91 -21.68 13.51
N PRO A 3 12.08 -20.66 13.25
CA PRO A 3 12.22 -19.82 12.06
C PRO A 3 13.62 -19.20 11.88
N ASN A 4 14.43 -19.14 12.95
CA ASN A 4 15.81 -18.65 12.92
C ASN A 4 16.86 -19.59 12.31
N ASP A 5 16.54 -20.85 11.97
CA ASP A 5 17.55 -21.83 11.53
C ASP A 5 17.69 -21.97 10.00
N LEU A 6 17.00 -21.14 9.21
CA LEU A 6 17.13 -21.19 7.75
C LEU A 6 18.40 -20.45 7.27
N PRO A 7 19.13 -20.98 6.27
CA PRO A 7 20.36 -20.35 5.78
C PRO A 7 20.10 -19.07 4.99
N LEU A 8 18.90 -18.89 4.43
CA LEU A 8 18.47 -17.66 3.76
C LEU A 8 17.23 -17.14 4.46
N ARG A 9 17.25 -15.87 4.86
CA ARG A 9 16.20 -15.26 5.68
C ARG A 9 15.88 -13.86 5.19
N LEU A 10 14.59 -13.57 5.13
CA LEU A 10 14.04 -12.22 4.99
C LEU A 10 13.42 -11.85 6.32
N ILE A 11 13.95 -10.82 6.97
CA ILE A 11 13.59 -10.44 8.33
C ILE A 11 12.78 -9.15 8.28
N LEU A 12 11.59 -9.21 8.90
CA LEU A 12 10.72 -8.07 9.15
C LEU A 12 11.00 -7.49 10.54
N ASP A 13 11.50 -6.24 10.59
CA ASP A 13 11.56 -5.44 11.81
C ASP A 13 10.18 -4.83 12.09
N GLY A 14 9.38 -5.56 12.87
CA GLY A 14 8.04 -5.13 13.26
C GLY A 14 7.99 -3.83 14.07
N PRO A 15 8.87 -3.60 15.06
CA PRO A 15 8.97 -2.29 15.73
C PRO A 15 9.23 -1.13 14.77
N ALA A 16 10.14 -1.28 13.80
CA ALA A 16 10.39 -0.25 12.79
C ALA A 16 9.17 0.00 11.90
N LEU A 17 8.46 -1.05 11.46
CA LEU A 17 7.20 -0.94 10.71
C LEU A 17 6.16 -0.10 11.46
N VAL A 18 5.98 -0.36 12.76
CA VAL A 18 5.02 0.36 13.61
C VAL A 18 5.46 1.81 13.84
N ALA A 19 6.75 2.05 14.07
CA ALA A 19 7.29 3.41 14.22
C ALA A 19 7.07 4.24 12.95
N ASN A 20 7.32 3.67 11.77
CA ASN A 20 7.07 4.32 10.48
C ASN A 20 5.59 4.69 10.32
N TRP A 21 4.68 3.77 10.68
CA TRP A 21 3.23 4.01 10.61
C TRP A 21 2.79 5.18 11.51
N HIS A 22 3.24 5.21 12.77
CA HIS A 22 2.93 6.31 13.68
C HIS A 22 3.47 7.65 13.19
N TRP A 23 4.72 7.67 12.73
CA TRP A 23 5.33 8.90 12.23
C TRP A 23 4.58 9.46 11.02
N LEU A 24 4.11 8.61 10.11
CA LEU A 24 3.33 9.05 8.94
C LEU A 24 1.98 9.66 9.34
N ALA A 25 1.28 9.06 10.31
CA ALA A 25 0.03 9.61 10.84
C ALA A 25 0.25 10.99 11.49
N GLU A 26 1.28 11.10 12.34
CA GLU A 26 1.64 12.37 12.98
C GLU A 26 2.03 13.43 11.95
N ARG A 27 2.86 13.07 10.97
CA ARG A 27 3.35 13.99 9.94
C ARG A 27 2.25 14.55 9.05
N ALA A 28 1.24 13.74 8.75
CA ALA A 28 0.08 14.14 7.97
C ALA A 28 -0.99 14.87 8.80
N GLY A 29 -0.97 14.73 10.13
CA GLY A 29 -2.03 15.25 11.00
C GLY A 29 -3.38 14.54 10.81
N ALA A 30 -3.36 13.30 10.29
CA ALA A 30 -4.56 12.51 9.99
C ALA A 30 -4.29 11.02 10.31
N PRO A 31 -5.33 10.22 10.59
CA PRO A 31 -5.20 8.77 10.72
C PRO A 31 -4.49 8.16 9.50
N ALA A 32 -3.67 7.14 9.75
CA ALA A 32 -3.01 6.38 8.70
C ALA A 32 -3.64 4.98 8.57
N GLY A 33 -4.09 4.65 7.37
CA GLY A 33 -4.32 3.26 7.00
C GLY A 33 -3.00 2.56 6.60
N ALA A 34 -3.11 1.35 6.05
CA ALA A 34 -1.95 0.59 5.61
C ALA A 34 -2.18 -0.12 4.28
N ALA A 35 -1.39 0.22 3.26
CA ALA A 35 -1.37 -0.53 2.02
C ALA A 35 -0.51 -1.80 2.17
N VAL A 36 -1.18 -2.95 2.25
CA VAL A 36 -0.59 -4.29 2.47
C VAL A 36 -0.71 -5.20 1.25
N LYS A 37 -1.10 -4.66 0.09
CA LYS A 37 -1.03 -5.33 -1.22
C LYS A 37 0.36 -5.89 -1.54
N ALA A 38 0.42 -6.76 -2.53
CA ALA A 38 1.61 -7.49 -2.96
C ALA A 38 2.28 -8.21 -1.78
N ASP A 39 1.49 -8.95 -1.01
CA ASP A 39 1.93 -9.68 0.19
C ASP A 39 2.71 -8.80 1.20
N GLY A 40 2.16 -7.64 1.57
CA GLY A 40 2.83 -6.70 2.45
C GLY A 40 4.14 -6.19 1.85
N TYR A 41 4.14 -5.91 0.54
CA TYR A 41 5.35 -5.56 -0.23
C TYR A 41 6.43 -6.66 -0.18
N GLY A 42 6.00 -7.93 -0.17
CA GLY A 42 6.86 -9.12 -0.13
C GLY A 42 7.35 -9.51 1.27
N LEU A 43 6.79 -8.93 2.33
CA LEU A 43 7.17 -9.20 3.72
C LEU A 43 6.15 -10.06 4.49
N GLY A 44 5.08 -10.51 3.84
CA GLY A 44 4.00 -11.28 4.45
C GLY A 44 2.86 -10.37 4.94
N ALA A 45 1.80 -10.25 4.15
CA ALA A 45 0.67 -9.34 4.43
C ALA A 45 -0.01 -9.64 5.77
N VAL A 46 -0.19 -10.92 6.12
CA VAL A 46 -0.86 -11.33 7.37
C VAL A 46 -0.10 -10.82 8.59
N GLU A 47 1.22 -11.01 8.64
CA GLU A 47 2.03 -10.59 9.78
C GLU A 47 2.17 -9.07 9.86
N VAL A 48 2.32 -8.39 8.72
CA VAL A 48 2.31 -6.92 8.63
C VAL A 48 0.98 -6.36 9.16
N ALA A 49 -0.15 -6.89 8.66
CA ALA A 49 -1.47 -6.42 9.06
C ALA A 49 -1.74 -6.67 10.54
N ARG A 50 -1.36 -7.83 11.07
CA ARG A 50 -1.49 -8.15 12.50
C ARG A 50 -0.76 -7.13 13.37
N ARG A 51 0.52 -6.86 13.09
CA ARG A 51 1.34 -5.91 13.87
C ARG A 51 0.78 -4.49 13.81
N LEU A 52 0.38 -4.03 12.63
CA LEU A 52 -0.20 -2.70 12.47
C LEU A 52 -1.57 -2.61 13.15
N ALA A 53 -2.39 -3.65 13.11
CA ALA A 53 -3.68 -3.68 13.80
C ALA A 53 -3.51 -3.63 15.32
N GLU A 54 -2.53 -4.35 15.87
CA GLU A 54 -2.14 -4.29 17.29
C GLU A 54 -1.65 -2.89 17.70
N ALA A 55 -0.93 -2.20 16.82
CA ALA A 55 -0.48 -0.83 17.03
C ALA A 55 -1.60 0.23 16.92
N GLY A 56 -2.76 -0.13 16.36
CA GLY A 56 -3.93 0.76 16.27
C GLY A 56 -4.43 1.03 14.86
N CYS A 57 -3.82 0.49 13.80
CA CYS A 57 -4.32 0.64 12.44
C CYS A 57 -5.69 -0.02 12.27
N ARG A 58 -6.64 0.67 11.61
CA ARG A 58 -8.02 0.21 11.40
C ARG A 58 -8.45 0.16 9.95
N ASP A 59 -7.66 0.68 9.02
CA ASP A 59 -7.98 0.69 7.59
C ASP A 59 -6.84 0.05 6.79
N PHE A 60 -7.13 -1.04 6.09
CA PHE A 60 -6.15 -1.79 5.30
C PHE A 60 -6.55 -1.81 3.83
N PHE A 61 -5.54 -1.84 2.96
CA PHE A 61 -5.73 -1.78 1.51
C PHE A 61 -4.93 -2.87 0.81
N VAL A 62 -5.63 -3.73 0.09
CA VAL A 62 -5.07 -4.73 -0.84
C VAL A 62 -5.44 -4.37 -2.27
N ALA A 63 -4.76 -4.95 -3.26
CA ALA A 63 -5.06 -4.71 -4.67
C ALA A 63 -6.21 -5.61 -5.15
N THR A 64 -6.19 -6.90 -4.80
CA THR A 64 -7.08 -7.92 -5.38
C THR A 64 -7.93 -8.65 -4.34
N TRP A 65 -9.00 -9.32 -4.81
CA TRP A 65 -9.82 -10.19 -3.97
C TRP A 65 -9.08 -11.46 -3.51
N ALA A 66 -8.11 -11.94 -4.28
CA ALA A 66 -7.25 -13.05 -3.85
C ALA A 66 -6.39 -12.65 -2.65
N GLU A 67 -5.78 -11.46 -2.69
CA GLU A 67 -5.05 -10.93 -1.53
C GLU A 67 -5.98 -10.70 -0.33
N ALA A 68 -7.24 -10.31 -0.55
CA ALA A 68 -8.21 -10.17 0.53
C ALA A 68 -8.56 -11.52 1.17
N ASP A 69 -8.69 -12.58 0.37
CA ASP A 69 -8.94 -13.94 0.83
C ASP A 69 -7.72 -14.51 1.59
N ASP A 70 -6.51 -14.35 1.03
CA ASP A 70 -5.25 -14.76 1.67
C ASP A 70 -5.03 -14.07 3.01
N LEU A 71 -5.43 -12.79 3.12
CA LEU A 71 -5.33 -12.01 4.36
C LEU A 71 -6.36 -12.46 5.42
N GLY A 72 -7.53 -12.92 4.96
CA GLY A 72 -8.62 -13.39 5.80
C GLY A 72 -9.22 -12.30 6.71
N SER A 73 -9.73 -12.72 7.87
CA SER A 73 -10.31 -11.80 8.84
C SER A 73 -9.24 -10.97 9.54
N LEU A 74 -9.37 -9.64 9.48
CA LEU A 74 -8.48 -8.74 10.18
C LEU A 74 -8.79 -8.63 11.68
N PRO A 75 -7.77 -8.45 12.54
CA PRO A 75 -7.96 -8.25 13.97
C PRO A 75 -8.79 -7.01 14.29
N TYR A 76 -9.46 -7.02 15.45
CA TYR A 76 -10.19 -5.87 16.01
C TYR A 76 -11.27 -5.26 15.11
N GLY A 77 -11.78 -6.02 14.13
CA GLY A 77 -12.79 -5.53 13.20
C GLY A 77 -12.28 -4.46 12.23
N ALA A 78 -10.97 -4.43 11.96
CA ALA A 78 -10.40 -3.49 11.01
C ALA A 78 -11.03 -3.66 9.61
N ALA A 79 -11.17 -2.55 8.90
CA ALA A 79 -11.70 -2.48 7.55
C ALA A 79 -10.64 -2.91 6.52
N LEU A 80 -11.12 -3.51 5.43
CA LEU A 80 -10.31 -3.89 4.28
C LEU A 80 -10.95 -3.37 3.01
N SER A 81 -10.14 -2.73 2.16
CA SER A 81 -10.57 -2.22 0.86
C SER A 81 -9.78 -2.87 -0.27
N VAL A 82 -10.46 -3.24 -1.35
CA VAL A 82 -9.87 -3.88 -2.55
C VAL A 82 -9.75 -2.86 -3.68
N LEU A 83 -8.53 -2.39 -3.93
CA LEU A 83 -8.24 -1.23 -4.78
C LEU A 83 -8.62 -1.43 -6.26
N HIS A 84 -8.59 -2.66 -6.78
CA HIS A 84 -8.98 -2.94 -8.16
C HIS A 84 -10.51 -2.95 -8.37
N GLY A 85 -11.30 -2.83 -7.30
CA GLY A 85 -12.75 -2.80 -7.38
C GLY A 85 -13.34 -4.18 -7.60
N VAL A 86 -14.40 -4.26 -8.41
CA VAL A 86 -15.16 -5.51 -8.60
C VAL A 86 -15.56 -5.71 -10.06
N ARG A 87 -14.82 -6.59 -10.74
CA ARG A 87 -15.19 -7.06 -12.08
C ARG A 87 -16.33 -8.08 -11.98
N GLU A 88 -16.83 -8.53 -13.12
CA GLU A 88 -17.92 -9.51 -13.13
C GLU A 88 -17.49 -10.84 -12.49
N GLU A 89 -16.29 -11.29 -12.82
CA GLU A 89 -15.65 -12.49 -12.26
C GLU A 89 -15.34 -12.39 -10.76
N ASP A 90 -15.26 -11.17 -10.22
CA ASP A 90 -14.93 -10.93 -8.81
C ASP A 90 -16.17 -10.90 -7.90
N MET A 91 -17.39 -10.80 -8.47
CA MET A 91 -18.61 -10.56 -7.70
C MET A 91 -18.88 -11.62 -6.63
N ALA A 92 -18.62 -12.89 -6.93
CA ALA A 92 -18.85 -13.97 -5.97
C ALA A 92 -17.96 -13.79 -4.72
N ALA A 93 -16.67 -13.47 -4.92
CA ALA A 93 -15.73 -13.21 -3.83
C ALA A 93 -16.07 -11.91 -3.07
N ALA A 94 -16.47 -10.87 -3.80
CA ALA A 94 -16.88 -9.59 -3.21
C ALA A 94 -18.11 -9.74 -2.31
N LEU A 95 -19.10 -10.54 -2.73
CA LEU A 95 -20.34 -10.74 -1.99
C LEU A 95 -20.15 -11.62 -0.75
N SER A 96 -19.21 -12.57 -0.78
CA SER A 96 -18.88 -13.44 0.36
C SER A 96 -17.94 -12.78 1.38
N SER A 97 -17.23 -11.72 0.99
CA SER A 97 -16.31 -10.99 1.85
C SER A 97 -16.96 -9.79 2.56
N ARG A 98 -16.36 -9.37 3.69
CA ARG A 98 -16.66 -8.10 4.37
C ARG A 98 -15.84 -6.93 3.83
N ALA A 99 -14.84 -7.19 2.99
CA ALA A 99 -14.05 -6.14 2.38
C ALA A 99 -14.90 -5.30 1.43
N ARG A 100 -14.55 -4.02 1.29
CA ARG A 100 -15.24 -3.09 0.40
C ARG A 100 -14.54 -3.02 -0.96
N PRO A 101 -15.29 -3.08 -2.08
CA PRO A 101 -14.71 -2.73 -3.37
C PRO A 101 -14.40 -1.24 -3.44
N VAL A 102 -13.26 -0.87 -4.02
CA VAL A 102 -13.03 0.50 -4.50
C VAL A 102 -13.54 0.60 -5.93
N LEU A 103 -14.68 1.25 -6.13
CA LEU A 103 -15.33 1.36 -7.43
C LEU A 103 -14.57 2.40 -8.28
N ASN A 104 -14.05 1.93 -9.42
CA ASN A 104 -13.18 2.72 -10.30
C ASN A 104 -13.85 3.12 -11.62
N THR A 105 -14.99 2.51 -11.98
CA THR A 105 -15.66 2.73 -13.28
C THR A 105 -17.18 2.73 -13.11
N ALA A 106 -17.90 3.38 -14.04
CA ALA A 106 -19.37 3.38 -14.05
C ALA A 106 -19.96 1.96 -14.12
N ALA A 107 -19.30 1.04 -14.82
CA ALA A 107 -19.72 -0.35 -14.88
C ALA A 107 -19.60 -1.05 -13.51
N MET A 108 -18.55 -0.77 -12.73
CA MET A 108 -18.43 -1.28 -11.36
C MET A 108 -19.51 -0.68 -10.45
N VAL A 109 -19.81 0.61 -10.60
CA VAL A 109 -20.88 1.28 -9.85
C VAL A 109 -22.24 0.63 -10.12
N ALA A 110 -22.62 0.51 -11.39
CA ALA A 110 -23.88 -0.13 -11.77
C ALA A 110 -23.98 -1.56 -11.24
N ARG A 111 -22.89 -2.32 -11.34
CA ARG A 111 -22.83 -3.71 -10.85
C ARG A 111 -23.01 -3.79 -9.33
N TRP A 112 -22.33 -2.92 -8.57
CA TRP A 112 -22.44 -2.91 -7.11
C TRP A 112 -23.82 -2.49 -6.63
N LYS A 113 -24.41 -1.44 -7.22
CA LYS A 113 -25.79 -1.03 -6.95
C LYS A 113 -26.79 -2.17 -7.13
N ALA A 114 -26.66 -2.92 -8.22
CA ALA A 114 -27.58 -4.01 -8.54
C ALA A 114 -27.43 -5.22 -7.60
N ALA A 115 -26.19 -5.60 -7.26
CA ALA A 115 -25.92 -6.85 -6.56
C ALA A 115 -25.82 -6.71 -5.03
N ALA A 116 -25.56 -5.50 -4.54
CA ALA A 116 -25.23 -5.23 -3.14
C ALA A 116 -25.86 -3.91 -2.63
N PRO A 117 -27.17 -3.66 -2.85
CA PRO A 117 -27.81 -2.42 -2.43
C PRO A 117 -27.68 -2.21 -0.92
N GLY A 118 -27.28 -1.00 -0.51
CA GLY A 118 -27.05 -0.66 0.90
C GLY A 118 -25.81 -1.30 1.53
N ARG A 119 -24.95 -1.97 0.76
CA ARG A 119 -23.63 -2.40 1.28
C ARG A 119 -22.59 -1.31 1.02
N PRO A 120 -21.73 -1.02 2.02
CA PRO A 120 -20.74 0.04 1.89
C PRO A 120 -19.71 -0.31 0.83
N CYS A 121 -19.26 0.72 0.12
CA CYS A 121 -18.20 0.66 -0.86
C CYS A 121 -17.27 1.86 -0.69
N ASP A 122 -16.13 1.80 -1.37
CA ASP A 122 -15.26 2.96 -1.52
C ASP A 122 -15.27 3.38 -3.00
N VAL A 123 -14.87 4.61 -3.30
CA VAL A 123 -14.85 5.14 -4.66
C VAL A 123 -13.54 5.85 -4.94
N MET A 124 -12.93 5.55 -6.09
CA MET A 124 -11.76 6.27 -6.58
C MET A 124 -12.18 7.28 -7.65
N VAL A 125 -11.70 8.52 -7.52
CA VAL A 125 -11.85 9.57 -8.52
C VAL A 125 -10.48 9.97 -9.02
N ASP A 126 -10.33 10.03 -10.34
CA ASP A 126 -9.10 10.49 -10.97
C ASP A 126 -9.04 12.02 -11.03
N THR A 127 -8.04 12.59 -10.36
CA THR A 127 -7.79 14.04 -10.32
C THR A 127 -6.62 14.46 -11.20
N GLY A 128 -5.94 13.51 -11.87
CA GLY A 128 -4.81 13.78 -12.75
C GLY A 128 -3.75 12.69 -12.82
N MET A 129 -3.93 11.54 -12.17
CA MET A 129 -2.97 10.43 -12.25
C MET A 129 -3.18 9.58 -13.51
N ASN A 130 -4.40 9.52 -14.06
CA ASN A 130 -4.73 8.78 -15.29
C ASN A 130 -4.42 7.29 -15.20
N ARG A 131 -4.82 6.64 -14.09
CA ARG A 131 -4.61 5.20 -13.87
C ARG A 131 -5.89 4.44 -13.54
N LEU A 132 -6.48 4.71 -12.39
CA LEU A 132 -7.74 4.12 -11.93
C LEU A 132 -8.60 5.22 -11.30
N GLY A 133 -9.91 5.14 -11.50
CA GLY A 133 -10.88 6.05 -10.92
C GLY A 133 -11.86 6.60 -11.95
N LEU A 134 -13.03 7.01 -11.46
CA LEU A 134 -14.00 7.76 -12.24
C LEU A 134 -13.41 9.11 -12.62
N SER A 135 -13.77 9.63 -13.79
CA SER A 135 -13.56 11.05 -14.07
C SER A 135 -14.35 11.91 -13.07
N ILE A 136 -13.90 13.16 -12.88
CA ILE A 136 -14.60 14.14 -12.03
C ILE A 136 -16.05 14.35 -12.51
N GLU A 137 -16.25 14.37 -13.83
CA GLU A 137 -17.58 14.52 -14.44
C GLU A 137 -18.50 13.35 -14.07
N GLU A 138 -18.03 12.12 -14.25
CA GLU A 138 -18.80 10.92 -13.86
C GLU A 138 -19.11 10.93 -12.35
N ALA A 139 -18.13 11.22 -11.49
CA ALA A 139 -18.33 11.26 -10.05
C ALA A 139 -19.38 12.31 -9.62
N CYS A 140 -19.45 13.44 -10.32
CA CYS A 140 -20.38 14.54 -10.02
C CYS A 140 -21.72 14.47 -10.79
N SER A 141 -21.95 13.43 -11.61
CA SER A 141 -23.12 13.33 -12.49
C SER A 141 -24.40 12.79 -11.84
N GLY A 142 -24.34 12.38 -10.57
CA GLY A 142 -25.38 11.56 -9.91
C GLY A 142 -25.18 10.05 -10.08
N LEU A 143 -24.14 9.62 -10.83
CA LEU A 143 -23.77 8.20 -10.96
C LEU A 143 -23.64 7.49 -9.61
N LEU A 144 -23.17 8.21 -8.59
CA LEU A 144 -22.89 7.70 -7.25
C LEU A 144 -24.07 7.75 -6.28
N ASP A 145 -25.23 8.29 -6.70
CA ASP A 145 -26.42 8.38 -5.86
C ASP A 145 -26.84 7.00 -5.35
N GLU A 146 -27.43 6.89 -4.15
CA GLU A 146 -27.84 5.63 -3.52
C GLU A 146 -26.69 4.69 -3.08
N LEU A 147 -25.42 5.01 -3.37
CA LEU A 147 -24.30 4.27 -2.79
C LEU A 147 -24.04 4.70 -1.34
N GLU A 148 -23.76 3.73 -0.48
CA GLU A 148 -23.13 3.98 0.82
C GLU A 148 -21.61 4.06 0.63
N ILE A 149 -21.09 5.27 0.40
CA ILE A 149 -19.65 5.47 0.23
C ILE A 149 -18.99 5.70 1.59
N ASP A 150 -18.19 4.73 2.04
CA ASP A 150 -17.38 4.86 3.26
C ASP A 150 -16.17 5.75 2.98
N LEU A 151 -15.37 5.44 1.96
CA LEU A 151 -14.18 6.21 1.61
C LEU A 151 -14.21 6.69 0.16
N LEU A 152 -14.29 8.01 -0.03
CA LEU A 152 -14.00 8.65 -1.30
C LEU A 152 -12.51 8.96 -1.39
N MET A 153 -11.84 8.55 -2.46
CA MET A 153 -10.39 8.70 -2.55
C MET A 153 -9.91 9.14 -3.92
N SER A 154 -8.73 9.77 -3.93
CA SER A 154 -7.91 9.98 -5.12
C SER A 154 -6.45 9.64 -4.81
N HIS A 155 -5.54 9.82 -5.77
CA HIS A 155 -4.13 9.49 -5.61
C HIS A 155 -3.24 10.56 -6.23
N LEU A 156 -2.28 11.05 -5.44
CA LEU A 156 -1.26 12.00 -5.93
C LEU A 156 -0.29 11.31 -6.87
N ALA A 157 -0.02 11.95 -8.01
CA ALA A 157 0.94 11.48 -9.02
C ALA A 157 2.38 11.88 -8.68
N CYS A 158 2.58 13.07 -8.12
CA CYS A 158 3.89 13.69 -7.91
C CYS A 158 4.15 14.01 -6.43
N GLY A 159 3.59 13.22 -5.52
CA GLY A 159 3.67 13.50 -4.08
C GLY A 159 5.10 13.48 -3.53
N ASP A 160 6.03 12.87 -4.25
CA ASP A 160 7.47 12.79 -4.02
C ASP A 160 8.24 14.02 -4.51
N GLU A 161 7.62 14.87 -5.32
CA GLU A 161 8.17 16.15 -5.79
C GLU A 161 7.39 17.32 -5.17
N PRO A 162 7.83 17.89 -4.03
CA PRO A 162 7.01 18.86 -3.27
C PRO A 162 6.58 20.08 -4.05
N ASP A 163 7.47 20.62 -4.89
CA ASP A 163 7.22 21.85 -5.66
C ASP A 163 6.46 21.59 -6.97
N ASN A 164 6.07 20.34 -7.24
CA ASN A 164 5.34 20.01 -8.46
C ASN A 164 3.91 20.54 -8.38
N ALA A 165 3.57 21.45 -9.31
CA ALA A 165 2.25 22.08 -9.39
C ALA A 165 1.08 21.08 -9.56
N MET A 166 1.35 19.83 -9.96
CA MET A 166 0.36 18.77 -10.00
C MET A 166 -0.22 18.48 -8.61
N ASN A 167 0.57 18.58 -7.54
CA ASN A 167 0.10 18.28 -6.18
C ASN A 167 -1.06 19.20 -5.77
N GLU A 168 -0.87 20.51 -5.93
CA GLU A 168 -1.93 21.48 -5.62
C GLU A 168 -3.13 21.34 -6.57
N ARG A 169 -2.88 21.09 -7.86
CA ARG A 169 -3.95 20.85 -8.84
C ARG A 169 -4.83 19.65 -8.46
N GLN A 170 -4.22 18.53 -8.08
CA GLN A 170 -4.95 17.34 -7.67
C GLN A 170 -5.69 17.55 -6.35
N ARG A 171 -5.06 18.23 -5.38
CA ARG A 171 -5.67 18.59 -4.09
C ARG A 171 -6.91 19.46 -4.27
N SER A 172 -6.80 20.54 -5.05
CA SER A 172 -7.92 21.45 -5.33
C SER A 172 -9.07 20.73 -6.04
N ARG A 173 -8.77 19.94 -7.08
CA ARG A 173 -9.79 19.13 -7.77
C ARG A 173 -10.47 18.13 -6.86
N PHE A 174 -9.69 17.48 -5.98
CA PHE A 174 -10.25 16.53 -5.03
C PHE A 174 -11.18 17.24 -4.03
N ALA A 175 -10.78 18.39 -3.50
CA ALA A 175 -11.61 19.19 -2.60
C ALA A 175 -12.93 19.63 -3.27
N ASP A 176 -12.91 20.00 -4.56
CA ASP A 176 -14.12 20.33 -5.32
C ASP A 176 -15.07 19.13 -5.46
N VAL A 177 -14.54 17.93 -5.66
CA VAL A 177 -15.32 16.68 -5.72
C VAL A 177 -15.91 16.34 -4.36
N VAL A 178 -15.13 16.46 -3.28
CA VAL A 178 -15.59 16.24 -1.90
C VAL A 178 -16.78 17.13 -1.56
N GLY A 179 -16.82 18.37 -2.06
CA GLY A 179 -17.96 19.27 -1.88
C GLY A 179 -19.24 18.87 -2.62
N ARG A 180 -19.20 17.85 -3.49
CA ARG A 180 -20.31 17.44 -4.38
C ARG A 180 -20.71 15.97 -4.22
N VAL A 181 -19.85 15.13 -3.67
CA VAL A 181 -20.09 13.70 -3.48
C VAL A 181 -20.22 13.40 -1.99
N SER A 182 -21.34 12.79 -1.60
CA SER A 182 -21.57 12.36 -0.22
C SER A 182 -20.76 11.09 0.08
N ALA A 183 -19.80 11.19 1.00
CA ALA A 183 -19.01 10.07 1.51
C ALA A 183 -18.73 10.28 3.00
N GLN A 184 -18.53 9.19 3.76
CA GLN A 184 -18.26 9.30 5.19
C GLN A 184 -16.87 9.88 5.48
N ARG A 185 -15.88 9.48 4.68
CA ARG A 185 -14.47 9.85 4.84
C ARG A 185 -13.84 10.11 3.48
N THR A 186 -12.75 10.86 3.48
CA THR A 186 -12.01 11.28 2.28
C THR A 186 -10.52 11.01 2.41
N SER A 187 -9.87 10.67 1.29
CA SER A 187 -8.46 10.27 1.32
C SER A 187 -7.69 10.56 0.03
N LEU A 188 -6.61 11.34 0.14
CA LEU A 188 -5.77 11.73 -1.01
C LEU A 188 -4.33 11.21 -0.89
N ALA A 189 -3.70 11.43 0.26
CA ALA A 189 -2.27 11.22 0.42
C ALA A 189 -1.85 9.74 0.42
N ASN A 190 -0.81 9.46 -0.37
CA ASN A 190 0.03 8.27 -0.24
C ASN A 190 1.22 8.55 0.70
N SER A 191 2.22 7.65 0.74
CA SER A 191 3.42 7.83 1.58
C SER A 191 4.09 9.20 1.40
N ALA A 192 4.23 9.67 0.17
CA ALA A 192 4.91 10.92 -0.13
C ALA A 192 4.00 12.13 0.17
N GLY A 193 2.70 11.99 -0.14
CA GLY A 193 1.68 12.98 0.16
C GLY A 193 1.53 13.32 1.64
N ALA A 194 1.82 12.37 2.54
CA ALA A 194 1.81 12.60 3.99
C ALA A 194 2.75 13.74 4.43
N CYS A 195 3.77 14.06 3.63
CA CYS A 195 4.75 15.11 3.94
C CYS A 195 4.44 16.46 3.26
N LEU A 196 3.43 16.56 2.40
CA LEU A 196 3.11 17.80 1.66
C LEU A 196 2.42 18.87 2.54
N GLY A 197 1.85 18.47 3.68
CA GLY A 197 1.15 19.36 4.61
C GLY A 197 -0.21 18.81 5.02
N ALA A 198 -0.79 19.40 6.06
CA ALA A 198 -2.05 18.95 6.65
C ALA A 198 -3.22 18.98 5.64
N ASP A 199 -3.20 19.91 4.68
CA ASP A 199 -4.24 20.06 3.66
C ASP A 199 -4.32 18.86 2.68
N TYR A 200 -3.34 17.95 2.71
CA TYR A 200 -3.31 16.73 1.91
C TYR A 200 -3.77 15.49 2.68
N GLY A 201 -3.87 15.58 4.01
CA GLY A 201 -4.23 14.46 4.89
C GLY A 201 -5.69 14.04 4.76
N PHE A 202 -6.60 15.01 4.60
CA PHE A 202 -8.06 14.78 4.65
C PHE A 202 -8.42 13.94 5.89
N ASP A 203 -9.32 12.95 5.78
CA ASP A 203 -9.73 12.13 6.93
C ASP A 203 -8.83 10.91 7.15
N LEU A 204 -8.07 10.49 6.13
CA LEU A 204 -7.26 9.27 6.15
C LEU A 204 -6.13 9.35 5.12
N ILE A 205 -4.91 8.95 5.49
CA ILE A 205 -3.81 8.71 4.54
C ILE A 205 -3.61 7.22 4.26
N ARG A 206 -3.06 6.89 3.08
CA ARG A 206 -2.86 5.49 2.63
C ARG A 206 -1.40 5.19 2.32
N PRO A 207 -0.50 5.20 3.33
CA PRO A 207 0.90 4.91 3.13
C PRO A 207 1.12 3.45 2.70
N GLY A 208 2.17 3.26 1.90
CA GLY A 208 2.65 1.96 1.44
C GLY A 208 4.17 1.93 1.55
N LEU A 209 4.88 2.47 0.55
CA LEU A 209 6.34 2.50 0.48
C LEU A 209 7.05 2.85 1.81
N ALA A 210 6.61 3.91 2.49
CA ALA A 210 7.25 4.38 3.71
C ALA A 210 6.97 3.51 4.93
N LEU A 211 5.88 2.73 4.96
CA LEU A 211 5.67 1.73 6.01
C LEU A 211 6.85 0.76 6.02
N TYR A 212 7.30 0.35 4.84
CA TYR A 212 8.35 -0.66 4.65
C TYR A 212 9.77 -0.07 4.60
N GLY A 213 9.96 1.17 5.06
CA GLY A 213 11.27 1.80 5.15
C GLY A 213 11.77 2.48 3.87
N GLY A 214 10.96 2.53 2.82
CA GLY A 214 11.29 3.32 1.64
C GLY A 214 11.17 4.81 1.93
N ILE A 215 12.15 5.60 1.52
CA ILE A 215 12.19 7.06 1.73
C ILE A 215 11.54 7.76 0.53
N PRO A 216 10.27 8.22 0.61
CA PRO A 216 9.63 8.85 -0.54
C PRO A 216 10.13 10.26 -0.81
N ARG A 217 10.68 10.93 0.22
CA ARG A 217 11.16 12.32 0.17
C ARG A 217 12.36 12.51 1.09
N PRO A 218 13.28 13.46 0.80
CA PRO A 218 14.47 13.69 1.61
C PRO A 218 14.20 13.95 3.10
N GLU A 219 13.14 14.68 3.43
CA GLU A 219 12.73 14.96 4.82
C GLU A 219 12.22 13.74 5.61
N CYS A 220 11.93 12.62 4.95
CA CYS A 220 11.61 11.36 5.62
C CYS A 220 12.88 10.66 6.12
N ALA A 221 14.05 11.02 5.60
CA ALA A 221 15.31 10.41 5.98
C ALA A 221 15.61 10.69 7.46
N GLY A 222 15.97 9.64 8.20
CA GLY A 222 16.17 9.71 9.66
C GLY A 222 14.90 9.57 10.50
N HIS A 223 13.72 9.61 9.88
CA HIS A 223 12.44 9.35 10.55
C HIS A 223 11.81 8.03 10.15
N ILE A 224 11.90 7.68 8.87
CA ILE A 224 11.49 6.38 8.36
C ILE A 224 12.66 5.39 8.51
N ALA A 225 12.45 4.36 9.30
CA ALA A 225 13.41 3.31 9.60
C ALA A 225 13.36 2.18 8.57
N GLN A 226 14.50 1.52 8.35
CA GLN A 226 14.57 0.29 7.56
C GLN A 226 13.77 -0.82 8.25
N VAL A 227 12.89 -1.47 7.50
CA VAL A 227 11.98 -2.52 8.02
C VAL A 227 12.37 -3.92 7.56
N VAL A 228 13.15 -4.02 6.49
CA VAL A 228 13.55 -5.29 5.90
C VAL A 228 15.06 -5.49 6.00
N SER A 229 15.48 -6.69 6.38
CA SER A 229 16.86 -7.13 6.23
C SER A 229 16.92 -8.53 5.59
N VAL A 230 17.95 -8.76 4.78
CA VAL A 230 18.21 -10.06 4.15
C VAL A 230 19.45 -10.63 4.81
N GLU A 231 19.34 -11.85 5.33
CA GLU A 231 20.46 -12.58 5.89
C GLU A 231 20.72 -13.86 5.11
N ALA A 232 22.00 -14.14 4.85
CA ALA A 232 22.48 -15.38 4.28
C ALA A 232 23.57 -15.98 5.16
N GLN A 233 23.50 -17.28 5.41
CA GLN A 233 24.50 -18.05 6.11
C GLN A 233 25.54 -18.54 5.10
N VAL A 234 26.82 -18.26 5.39
CA VAL A 234 27.94 -18.89 4.68
C VAL A 234 27.94 -20.38 5.04
N LEU A 235 27.67 -21.23 4.05
CA LEU A 235 27.64 -22.68 4.18
C LEU A 235 29.05 -23.27 4.06
N GLN A 236 29.89 -22.65 3.23
CA GLN A 236 31.24 -23.14 3.00
C GLN A 236 32.21 -21.98 2.78
N VAL A 237 33.43 -22.14 3.30
CA VAL A 237 34.57 -21.31 2.90
C VAL A 237 35.62 -22.18 2.24
N ARG A 238 36.15 -21.71 1.11
CA ARG A 238 37.23 -22.39 0.35
C ARG A 238 38.41 -21.44 0.17
N ASP A 239 39.61 -21.99 0.24
CA ASP A 239 40.81 -21.33 -0.27
C ASP A 239 40.91 -21.59 -1.77
N VAL A 240 41.08 -20.51 -2.55
CA VAL A 240 41.16 -20.52 -4.02
C VAL A 240 42.54 -19.99 -4.41
N PRO A 241 43.39 -20.80 -5.06
CA PRO A 241 44.67 -20.38 -5.60
C PRO A 241 44.56 -19.26 -6.64
N ALA A 242 45.65 -18.53 -6.87
CA ALA A 242 45.72 -17.60 -8.00
C ALA A 242 45.64 -18.37 -9.33
N GLY A 243 44.85 -17.86 -10.28
CA GLY A 243 44.66 -18.46 -11.60
C GLY A 243 43.48 -19.43 -11.71
N ASP A 244 42.92 -19.90 -10.60
CA ASP A 244 41.72 -20.76 -10.60
C ASP A 244 40.44 -19.96 -10.86
N THR A 245 39.40 -20.60 -11.40
CA THR A 245 38.14 -19.96 -11.78
C THR A 245 36.97 -20.31 -10.84
N ILE A 246 35.97 -19.42 -10.75
CA ILE A 246 34.79 -19.56 -9.88
C ILE A 246 33.49 -19.40 -10.69
N GLY A 247 32.49 -20.23 -10.39
CA GLY A 247 31.13 -20.10 -10.92
C GLY A 247 30.89 -20.76 -12.29
N TYR A 248 29.63 -20.78 -12.72
CA TYR A 248 29.24 -21.31 -14.04
C TYR A 248 29.89 -20.49 -15.16
N GLY A 249 30.40 -21.18 -16.19
CA GLY A 249 31.09 -20.53 -17.31
C GLY A 249 32.48 -20.00 -16.98
N ALA A 250 32.98 -20.18 -15.74
CA ALA A 250 34.33 -19.81 -15.32
C ALA A 250 34.67 -18.33 -15.61
N THR A 251 33.72 -17.41 -15.42
CA THR A 251 33.84 -16.00 -15.81
C THR A 251 34.69 -15.15 -14.86
N PHE A 252 34.92 -15.61 -13.63
CA PHE A 252 35.82 -14.99 -12.67
C PHE A 252 37.05 -15.87 -12.46
N THR A 253 38.25 -15.29 -12.64
CA THR A 253 39.54 -15.92 -12.33
C THR A 253 40.15 -15.24 -11.12
N ALA A 254 40.57 -16.00 -10.12
CA ALA A 254 41.18 -15.48 -8.90
C ALA A 254 42.53 -14.80 -9.22
N PRO A 255 42.68 -13.48 -8.98
CA PRO A 255 43.91 -12.76 -9.34
C PRO A 255 45.08 -13.02 -8.38
N ARG A 256 44.79 -13.61 -7.21
CA ARG A 256 45.72 -13.95 -6.14
C ARG A 256 45.09 -15.04 -5.27
N PRO A 257 45.85 -15.71 -4.37
CA PRO A 257 45.23 -16.58 -3.38
C PRO A 257 44.18 -15.81 -2.56
N MET A 258 42.98 -16.34 -2.48
CA MET A 258 41.85 -15.71 -1.79
C MET A 258 40.91 -16.74 -1.17
N ARG A 259 40.07 -16.29 -0.25
CA ARG A 259 38.98 -17.09 0.30
C ARG A 259 37.68 -16.77 -0.42
N ALA A 260 36.97 -17.80 -0.85
CA ALA A 260 35.62 -17.70 -1.40
C ALA A 260 34.61 -18.22 -0.36
N ALA A 261 33.59 -17.42 -0.08
CA ALA A 261 32.45 -17.81 0.73
C ALA A 261 31.29 -18.22 -0.20
N ILE A 262 30.69 -19.36 0.12
CA ILE A 262 29.47 -19.87 -0.52
C ILE A 262 28.35 -19.81 0.51
#